data_AF-A0A672MZC7-F1
#
_entry.id   AF-A0A672MZC7-F1
#
_cell.length_a   1.000
_cell.length_b   1.000
_cell.length_c   1.000
_cell.angle_alpha   90.00
_cell.angle_beta   90.00
_cell.angle_gamma   90.00
#
_symmetry.space_group_name_H-M   'P 1'
#
loop_
_entity.id
_entity.type
_entity.pdbx_description
1 polymer ?
#
loop_
_entity_poly.entity_id
_entity_poly.type
_entity_poly.pdbx_seq_one_letter_code
_entity_poly.pdbx_strand_id
1 'polypeptide(L)'
;MVQPQPSGGCTLQWELTGEETVGARGQGSLMASSQGSMGVPPELAGNEVVHRLVTDNHQLREALKRSNDALKERCDEMEGWQRRSREEREFLSCRFREARALVQRLAQENQSLLGQLNHSISQTGSPSVGISKETGNQGQDQELKCTNVEKNVLMDSPEVLNEAVLTDRAEGDADRHTMPQSLPVEGSNEFLKLLKSHKEKLEEGMRALRRRNEELEKEKTENEKERENLLTTVEKLRSKLNQNGGVTEESVQQACALTVPAERYRELQEKLDCLQKSSVQRDRNEALLKQKEKDFVQLTKDSEALRAQVTSLLGELNERQNWLEKMHLFKTERLQTLERDMEQQKKQHSVTVDNLLLQTQNLETALKNERLVIVEERRKLAQLQHAYTCLFQDYDKKLKSEKQANHRCGEADTLVNRLAEAEKALALKQDLIDKLKEETEQLRAALETIPVLNAQAEIYKMDFLAEREAREKLNQKKEELQEELSKALVEIDRLKQEGTSR
;
A
#
# COMPACT_ATOMS: atom_id res chain seq x y z
N MET A 1 22.85 -38.37 10.10
CA MET A 1 24.11 -37.91 10.74
C MET A 1 24.94 -37.16 9.72
N VAL A 2 26.02 -36.50 10.15
CA VAL A 2 26.88 -35.58 9.39
C VAL A 2 26.21 -34.21 9.12
N GLN A 3 26.79 -33.17 9.72
CA GLN A 3 26.57 -31.76 9.36
C GLN A 3 27.59 -31.37 8.28
N PRO A 4 27.29 -30.47 7.34
CA PRO A 4 28.30 -29.69 6.64
C PRO A 4 28.86 -28.59 7.56
N GLN A 5 30.17 -28.33 7.50
CA GLN A 5 30.79 -27.21 8.22
C GLN A 5 30.70 -25.89 7.43
N PRO A 6 30.68 -24.72 8.10
CA PRO A 6 30.88 -23.43 7.45
C PRO A 6 32.37 -23.19 7.15
N SER A 7 32.69 -22.70 5.96
CA SER A 7 34.05 -22.31 5.57
C SER A 7 34.08 -20.86 5.07
N GLY A 8 35.14 -20.11 5.39
CA GLY A 8 35.43 -18.83 4.74
C GLY A 8 35.03 -17.54 5.47
N GLY A 9 35.04 -17.52 6.81
CA GLY A 9 34.95 -16.27 7.56
C GLY A 9 36.27 -15.47 7.44
N CYS A 10 36.27 -14.36 6.70
CA CYS A 10 37.44 -13.48 6.59
C CYS A 10 37.53 -12.53 7.81
N THR A 11 38.11 -13.01 8.90
CA THR A 11 38.33 -12.22 10.12
C THR A 11 39.44 -11.18 9.91
N LEU A 12 39.06 -9.94 9.57
CA LEU A 12 39.97 -8.79 9.66
C LEU A 12 40.12 -8.39 11.14
N GLN A 13 41.06 -9.06 11.80
CA GLN A 13 41.48 -8.85 13.17
C GLN A 13 42.21 -7.50 13.31
N TRP A 14 41.50 -6.48 13.80
CA TRP A 14 42.12 -5.22 14.23
C TRP A 14 42.71 -5.41 15.64
N GLU A 15 44.01 -5.69 15.71
CA GLU A 15 44.74 -5.76 16.97
C GLU A 15 44.92 -4.36 17.56
N LEU A 16 44.09 -3.99 18.53
CA LEU A 16 44.41 -2.93 19.48
C LEU A 16 45.20 -3.52 20.65
N THR A 17 46.53 -3.43 20.56
CA THR A 17 47.44 -3.72 21.68
C THR A 17 47.37 -2.61 22.74
N GLY A 18 46.36 -2.70 23.61
CA GLY A 18 46.36 -2.02 24.91
C GLY A 18 46.91 -2.95 25.98
N GLU A 19 47.98 -2.55 26.67
CA GLU A 19 48.63 -3.38 27.69
C GLU A 19 47.75 -3.55 28.95
N GLU A 20 47.62 -4.78 29.45
CA GLU A 20 46.93 -5.07 30.71
C GLU A 20 47.82 -4.81 31.93
N THR A 21 47.36 -3.96 32.86
CA THR A 21 47.94 -3.87 34.21
C THR A 21 46.92 -4.22 35.29
N VAL A 22 46.78 -5.53 35.55
CA VAL A 22 46.35 -6.22 36.79
C VAL A 22 45.69 -5.34 37.90
N GLY A 23 44.40 -5.55 38.21
CA GLY A 23 43.69 -4.74 39.22
C GLY A 23 42.35 -5.25 39.78
N ALA A 24 42.31 -6.45 40.36
CA ALA A 24 41.31 -7.00 41.31
C ALA A 24 39.86 -6.42 41.41
N ARG A 25 38.90 -7.18 40.87
CA ARG A 25 37.62 -7.61 41.52
C ARG A 25 36.64 -6.55 42.10
N GLY A 26 35.58 -6.24 41.34
CA GLY A 26 34.32 -5.65 41.84
C GLY A 26 33.12 -6.05 40.99
N GLN A 27 31.92 -6.19 41.57
CA GLN A 27 30.69 -6.55 40.84
C GLN A 27 29.81 -5.32 40.54
N GLY A 28 29.23 -5.26 39.33
CA GLY A 28 28.05 -4.45 39.04
C GLY A 28 28.14 -3.50 37.84
N SER A 29 26.98 -3.22 37.24
CA SER A 29 26.74 -2.23 36.17
C SER A 29 27.37 -2.49 34.79
N LEU A 30 26.61 -3.13 33.90
CA LEU A 30 26.89 -3.23 32.45
C LEU A 30 26.54 -1.93 31.69
N MET A 31 27.19 -0.81 32.04
CA MET A 31 27.14 0.45 31.27
C MET A 31 28.51 1.16 31.29
N ALA A 32 29.56 0.43 30.91
CA ALA A 32 30.89 1.00 30.72
C ALA A 32 30.94 1.81 29.40
N SER A 33 30.74 3.12 29.50
CA SER A 33 30.87 4.04 28.36
C SER A 33 32.32 4.09 27.87
N SER A 34 32.60 3.45 26.73
CA SER A 34 33.92 3.45 26.09
C SER A 34 34.22 4.79 25.40
N GLN A 35 34.36 5.85 26.19
CA GLN A 35 35.01 7.09 25.77
C GLN A 35 36.51 6.83 25.56
N GLY A 36 36.84 6.22 24.41
CA GLY A 36 38.20 6.10 23.89
C GLY A 36 38.75 7.45 23.45
N SER A 37 38.88 8.37 24.42
CA SER A 37 39.49 9.68 24.25
C SER A 37 40.99 9.50 24.02
N MET A 38 41.41 9.60 22.76
CA MET A 38 42.82 9.59 22.38
C MET A 38 43.47 10.88 22.91
N GLY A 39 43.99 10.83 24.14
CA GLY A 39 44.72 11.95 24.73
C GLY A 39 45.93 12.30 23.87
N VAL A 40 46.06 13.57 23.51
CA VAL A 40 47.22 14.05 22.74
C VAL A 40 48.47 13.98 23.63
N PRO A 41 49.58 13.39 23.17
CA PRO A 41 50.84 13.39 23.92
C PRO A 41 51.28 14.82 24.28
N PRO A 42 51.88 15.05 25.46
CA PRO A 42 52.23 16.40 25.93
C PRO A 42 53.09 17.22 24.95
N GLU A 43 53.96 16.56 24.17
CA GLU A 43 54.82 17.21 23.17
C GLU A 43 54.03 17.77 21.97
N LEU A 44 52.82 17.27 21.73
CA LEU A 44 51.96 17.65 20.60
C LEU A 44 50.76 18.51 21.01
N ALA A 45 50.54 18.72 22.31
CA ALA A 45 49.39 19.47 22.83
C ALA A 45 49.32 20.93 22.36
N GLY A 46 50.46 21.54 22.00
CA GLY A 46 50.53 22.89 21.43
C GLY A 46 50.36 22.98 19.91
N ASN A 47 50.12 21.86 19.20
CA ASN A 47 50.04 21.84 17.74
C ASN A 47 48.59 21.98 17.24
N GLU A 48 48.26 23.13 16.66
CA GLU A 48 46.92 23.45 16.15
C GLU A 48 46.38 22.44 15.14
N VAL A 49 47.25 21.84 14.31
CA VAL A 49 46.86 20.84 13.31
C VAL A 49 46.45 19.54 14.00
N VAL A 50 47.18 19.13 15.04
CA VAL A 50 46.84 17.94 15.85
C VAL A 50 45.53 18.16 16.59
N HIS A 51 45.33 19.33 17.20
CA HIS A 51 44.06 19.66 17.87
C HIS A 51 42.87 19.64 16.90
N ARG A 52 43.06 20.13 15.67
CA ARG A 52 42.02 20.08 14.62
C ARG A 52 41.71 18.64 14.23
N LEU A 53 42.72 17.84 13.90
CA LEU A 53 42.55 16.43 13.53
C LEU A 53 41.88 15.59 14.63
N VAL A 54 42.16 15.86 15.91
CA VAL A 54 41.46 15.20 17.04
C VAL A 54 40.01 15.63 17.14
N THR A 55 39.72 16.92 16.92
CA THR A 55 38.35 17.46 16.88
C THR A 55 37.55 16.83 15.74
N ASP A 56 38.14 16.76 14.54
CA ASP A 56 37.53 16.16 13.35
C ASP A 56 37.33 14.64 13.54
N ASN A 57 38.28 13.93 14.14
CA ASN A 57 38.14 12.50 14.44
C ASN A 57 37.02 12.24 15.47
N HIS A 58 36.88 13.11 16.48
CA HIS A 58 35.76 13.03 17.42
C HIS A 58 34.41 13.28 16.73
N GLN A 59 34.31 14.31 15.88
CA GLN A 59 33.11 14.57 15.09
C GLN A 59 32.75 13.40 14.17
N LEU A 60 33.73 12.79 13.50
CA LEU A 60 33.52 11.61 12.64
C LEU A 60 33.04 10.38 13.43
N ARG A 61 33.61 10.12 14.62
CA ARG A 61 33.14 9.03 15.51
C ARG A 61 31.69 9.24 15.94
N GLU A 62 31.35 10.46 16.35
CA GLU A 62 29.99 10.81 16.77
C GLU A 62 29.00 10.83 15.59
N ALA A 63 29.42 11.22 14.39
CA ALA A 63 28.60 11.11 13.18
C ALA A 63 28.35 9.64 12.79
N LEU A 64 29.39 8.79 12.82
CA LEU A 64 29.27 7.35 12.57
C LEU A 64 28.37 6.66 13.61
N LYS A 65 28.48 7.04 14.88
CA LYS A 65 27.60 6.57 15.96
C LYS A 65 26.14 6.92 15.69
N ARG A 66 25.82 8.19 15.42
CA ARG A 66 24.45 8.62 15.07
C ARG A 66 23.92 7.90 13.83
N SER A 67 24.77 7.67 12.82
CA SER A 67 24.41 6.90 11.62
C SER A 67 24.09 5.44 11.96
N ASN A 68 24.87 4.79 12.81
CA ASN A 68 24.64 3.42 13.24
C ASN A 68 23.39 3.29 14.12
N ASP A 69 23.12 4.26 14.99
CA ASP A 69 21.94 4.24 15.85
C ASP A 69 20.65 4.49 15.03
N ALA A 70 20.66 5.46 14.10
CA ALA A 70 19.55 5.66 13.15
C ALA A 70 19.34 4.48 12.19
N LEU A 71 20.39 3.71 11.87
CA LEU A 71 20.25 2.47 11.10
C LEU A 71 19.57 1.36 11.92
N LYS A 72 19.84 1.24 13.23
CA LYS A 72 19.12 0.30 14.11
C LYS A 72 17.64 0.66 14.19
N GLU A 73 17.33 1.93 14.48
CA GLU A 73 15.95 2.42 14.56
C GLU A 73 15.16 2.07 13.29
N ARG A 74 15.74 2.28 12.10
CA ARG A 74 15.11 1.91 10.82
C ARG A 74 14.98 0.40 10.59
N CYS A 75 15.87 -0.43 11.16
CA CYS A 75 15.72 -1.88 11.15
C CYS A 75 14.57 -2.32 12.07
N ASP A 76 14.52 -1.79 13.29
CA ASP A 76 13.48 -2.09 14.29
C ASP A 76 12.09 -1.65 13.78
N GLU A 77 12.00 -0.49 13.11
CA GLU A 77 10.80 -0.03 12.41
C GLU A 77 10.37 -0.99 11.28
N MET A 78 11.33 -1.48 10.49
CA MET A 78 11.08 -2.39 9.37
C MET A 78 10.61 -3.76 9.85
N GLU A 79 11.23 -4.32 10.88
CA GLU A 79 10.75 -5.54 11.55
C GLU A 79 9.36 -5.33 12.16
N GLY A 80 9.14 -4.18 12.82
CA GLY A 80 7.85 -3.80 13.37
C GLY A 80 6.75 -3.72 12.30
N TRP A 81 7.06 -3.17 11.14
CA TRP A 81 6.14 -3.12 9.99
C TRP A 81 5.89 -4.51 9.41
N GLN A 82 6.92 -5.33 9.22
CA GLN A 82 6.79 -6.68 8.70
C GLN A 82 5.97 -7.59 9.64
N ARG A 83 6.11 -7.39 10.95
CA ARG A 83 5.34 -8.07 12.00
C ARG A 83 3.85 -7.70 11.91
N ARG A 84 3.53 -6.39 11.89
CA ARG A 84 2.15 -5.90 11.73
C ARG A 84 1.51 -6.37 10.40
N SER A 85 2.25 -6.33 9.30
CA SER A 85 1.77 -6.81 7.99
C SER A 85 1.49 -8.31 7.96
N ARG A 86 2.20 -9.11 8.77
CA ARG A 86 1.90 -10.53 8.97
C ARG A 86 0.63 -10.71 9.80
N GLU A 87 0.53 -10.02 10.94
CA GLU A 87 -0.63 -10.08 11.85
C GLU A 87 -1.93 -9.67 11.13
N GLU A 88 -1.90 -8.61 10.32
CA GLU A 88 -3.02 -8.17 9.49
C GLU A 88 -3.40 -9.22 8.43
N ARG A 89 -2.41 -9.81 7.73
CA ARG A 89 -2.65 -10.87 6.75
C ARG A 89 -3.28 -12.11 7.38
N GLU A 90 -2.83 -12.50 8.58
CA GLU A 90 -3.37 -13.63 9.34
C GLU A 90 -4.80 -13.33 9.82
N PHE A 91 -5.07 -12.12 10.32
CA PHE A 91 -6.42 -11.65 10.67
C PHE A 91 -7.37 -11.71 9.46
N LEU A 92 -6.98 -11.10 8.33
CA LEU A 92 -7.77 -11.14 7.09
C LEU A 92 -8.01 -12.57 6.61
N SER A 93 -6.98 -13.43 6.65
CA SER A 93 -7.09 -14.85 6.28
C SER A 93 -8.09 -15.61 7.15
N CYS A 94 -8.14 -15.31 8.46
CA CYS A 94 -9.16 -15.85 9.37
C CYS A 94 -10.56 -15.32 9.03
N ARG A 95 -10.73 -14.01 8.78
CA ARG A 95 -12.02 -13.43 8.37
C ARG A 95 -12.54 -13.98 7.04
N PHE A 96 -11.67 -14.19 6.05
CA PHE A 96 -12.05 -14.86 4.79
C PHE A 96 -12.46 -16.32 5.01
N ARG A 97 -11.80 -17.04 5.94
CA ARG A 97 -12.17 -18.41 6.32
C ARG A 97 -13.55 -18.47 6.99
N GLU A 98 -13.82 -17.55 7.93
CA GLU A 98 -15.12 -17.38 8.59
C GLU A 98 -16.24 -17.06 7.58
N ALA A 99 -16.01 -16.09 6.70
CA ALA A 99 -16.96 -15.69 5.66
C ALA A 99 -17.25 -16.84 4.69
N ARG A 100 -16.22 -17.59 4.25
CA ARG A 100 -16.39 -18.78 3.39
C ARG A 100 -17.21 -19.87 4.09
N ALA A 101 -16.97 -20.12 5.38
CA ALA A 101 -17.75 -21.08 6.16
C ALA A 101 -19.21 -20.64 6.40
N LEU A 102 -19.47 -19.33 6.52
CA LEU A 102 -20.84 -18.79 6.56
C LEU A 102 -21.55 -19.00 5.21
N VAL A 103 -20.91 -18.63 4.09
CA VAL A 103 -21.48 -18.83 2.74
C VAL A 103 -21.74 -20.31 2.46
N GLN A 104 -20.86 -21.22 2.86
CA GLN A 104 -21.08 -22.66 2.70
C GLN A 104 -22.27 -23.17 3.51
N ARG A 105 -22.48 -22.71 4.75
CA ARG A 105 -23.68 -23.06 5.53
C ARG A 105 -24.96 -22.51 4.91
N LEU A 106 -24.97 -21.24 4.49
CA LEU A 106 -26.12 -20.64 3.82
C LEU A 106 -26.44 -21.31 2.48
N ALA A 107 -25.43 -21.80 1.75
CA ALA A 107 -25.64 -22.60 0.54
C ALA A 107 -26.28 -23.96 0.83
N GLN A 108 -25.84 -24.66 1.88
CA GLN A 108 -26.44 -25.93 2.34
C GLN A 108 -27.88 -25.73 2.85
N GLU A 109 -28.14 -24.64 3.57
CA GLU A 109 -29.46 -24.27 4.05
C GLU A 109 -30.41 -23.95 2.87
N ASN A 110 -29.97 -23.13 1.91
CA ASN A 110 -30.73 -22.85 0.69
C ASN A 110 -31.01 -24.12 -0.13
N GLN A 111 -30.05 -25.04 -0.25
CA GLN A 111 -30.26 -26.34 -0.91
C GLN A 111 -31.29 -27.21 -0.16
N SER A 112 -31.27 -27.21 1.17
CA SER A 112 -32.28 -27.89 2.00
C SER A 112 -33.67 -27.28 1.82
N LEU A 113 -33.79 -25.96 1.81
CA LEU A 113 -35.05 -25.24 1.61
C LEU A 113 -35.62 -25.44 0.19
N LEU A 114 -34.77 -25.40 -0.85
CA LEU A 114 -35.14 -25.76 -2.22
C LEU A 114 -35.60 -27.23 -2.31
N GLY A 115 -34.90 -28.14 -1.63
CA GLY A 115 -35.30 -29.53 -1.51
C GLY A 115 -36.70 -29.67 -0.90
N GLN A 116 -36.94 -29.04 0.25
CA GLN A 116 -38.24 -29.04 0.93
C GLN A 116 -39.35 -28.45 0.05
N LEU A 117 -39.12 -27.31 -0.60
CA LEU A 117 -40.09 -26.68 -1.51
C LEU A 117 -40.47 -27.61 -2.68
N ASN A 118 -39.48 -28.27 -3.29
CA ASN A 118 -39.72 -29.24 -4.37
C ASN A 118 -40.50 -30.48 -3.89
N HIS A 119 -40.28 -30.92 -2.65
CA HIS A 119 -41.07 -32.00 -2.04
C HIS A 119 -42.51 -31.55 -1.74
N SER A 120 -42.73 -30.32 -1.25
CA SER A 120 -44.08 -29.77 -1.06
C SER A 120 -44.84 -29.66 -2.37
N ILE A 121 -44.21 -29.15 -3.43
CA ILE A 121 -44.79 -29.08 -4.79
C ILE A 121 -45.15 -30.48 -5.30
N SER A 122 -44.29 -31.47 -5.06
CA SER A 122 -44.51 -32.86 -5.46
C SER A 122 -45.63 -33.57 -4.70
N GLN A 123 -45.99 -33.11 -3.49
CA GLN A 123 -47.12 -33.64 -2.71
C GLN A 123 -48.47 -33.01 -3.10
N THR A 124 -48.48 -31.92 -3.88
CA THR A 124 -49.71 -31.21 -4.32
C THR A 124 -49.98 -31.43 -5.82
N GLY A 125 -50.76 -32.46 -6.15
CA GLY A 125 -50.94 -32.92 -7.53
C GLY A 125 -51.96 -32.19 -8.41
N SER A 126 -51.51 -31.13 -9.11
CA SER A 126 -52.06 -30.65 -10.42
C SER A 126 -53.49 -30.04 -10.47
N PRO A 127 -53.94 -29.38 -11.59
CA PRO A 127 -53.30 -29.30 -12.93
C PRO A 127 -53.13 -27.90 -13.60
N SER A 128 -52.10 -27.81 -14.45
CA SER A 128 -52.06 -27.14 -15.78
C SER A 128 -52.56 -25.69 -16.01
N VAL A 129 -51.60 -24.78 -16.26
CA VAL A 129 -51.56 -23.93 -17.49
C VAL A 129 -50.11 -23.92 -18.02
N GLY A 130 -49.91 -23.83 -19.35
CA GLY A 130 -48.59 -23.92 -20.01
C GLY A 130 -48.04 -22.59 -20.57
N ILE A 131 -47.26 -22.69 -21.67
CA ILE A 131 -46.38 -21.66 -22.28
C ILE A 131 -45.01 -21.59 -21.55
N SER A 132 -43.84 -21.88 -22.17
CA SER A 132 -43.55 -22.31 -23.55
C SER A 132 -42.31 -23.19 -23.63
N LYS A 133 -42.10 -23.88 -24.77
CA LYS A 133 -40.86 -24.59 -25.12
C LYS A 133 -40.08 -23.84 -26.20
N GLU A 134 -38.82 -23.51 -25.93
CA GLU A 134 -37.73 -23.52 -26.91
C GLU A 134 -36.52 -24.17 -26.20
N THR A 135 -36.03 -25.38 -26.54
CA THR A 135 -35.43 -25.90 -27.79
C THR A 135 -33.89 -25.80 -27.78
N GLY A 136 -33.25 -26.87 -27.29
CA GLY A 136 -31.84 -27.18 -27.55
C GLY A 136 -30.84 -26.73 -26.46
N ASN A 137 -29.77 -27.48 -26.14
CA ASN A 137 -29.47 -28.86 -26.56
C ASN A 137 -28.54 -29.56 -25.54
N GLN A 138 -28.61 -30.90 -25.54
CA GLN A 138 -27.66 -31.93 -25.10
C GLN A 138 -26.29 -31.48 -24.52
N GLY A 139 -25.79 -32.04 -23.41
CA GLY A 139 -26.34 -33.11 -22.58
C GLY A 139 -25.28 -33.82 -21.72
N GLN A 140 -25.60 -35.06 -21.29
CA GLN A 140 -24.76 -36.01 -20.53
C GLN A 140 -24.43 -35.64 -19.08
N ASP A 141 -25.30 -36.08 -18.17
CA ASP A 141 -24.86 -36.58 -16.87
C ASP A 141 -23.84 -37.74 -17.07
N GLN A 142 -22.75 -37.74 -16.32
CA GLN A 142 -22.01 -38.97 -16.02
C GLN A 142 -21.43 -38.91 -14.61
N GLU A 143 -22.26 -39.31 -13.65
CA GLU A 143 -21.82 -39.73 -12.33
C GLU A 143 -20.89 -40.95 -12.45
N LEU A 144 -19.72 -40.94 -11.79
CA LEU A 144 -19.21 -42.05 -10.95
C LEU A 144 -17.73 -41.88 -10.49
N LYS A 145 -17.48 -42.39 -9.28
CA LYS A 145 -16.21 -42.94 -8.74
C LYS A 145 -15.00 -42.01 -8.51
N CYS A 146 -14.73 -41.79 -7.23
CA CYS A 146 -13.38 -41.61 -6.72
C CYS A 146 -12.53 -42.90 -6.93
N THR A 147 -11.28 -42.74 -7.37
CA THR A 147 -10.20 -43.73 -7.16
C THR A 147 -8.90 -43.01 -6.83
N ASN A 148 -8.27 -43.34 -5.71
CA ASN A 148 -6.96 -42.81 -5.34
C ASN A 148 -5.86 -43.47 -6.19
N VAL A 149 -4.93 -42.68 -6.76
CA VAL A 149 -3.49 -42.97 -6.71
C VAL A 149 -2.70 -41.66 -6.58
N GLU A 150 -1.92 -41.61 -5.51
CA GLU A 150 -0.72 -40.82 -5.22
C GLU A 150 -0.10 -39.93 -6.33
N LYS A 151 0.11 -38.65 -6.01
CA LYS A 151 1.47 -38.15 -5.71
C LYS A 151 1.45 -36.80 -4.98
N ASN A 152 2.32 -36.68 -3.97
CA ASN A 152 2.70 -35.38 -3.40
C ASN A 152 3.69 -34.67 -4.33
N VAL A 153 3.66 -33.34 -4.40
CA VAL A 153 4.78 -32.41 -4.15
C VAL A 153 4.40 -30.97 -4.54
N LEU A 154 4.36 -30.10 -3.51
CA LEU A 154 4.78 -28.68 -3.45
C LEU A 154 4.25 -27.61 -4.43
N MET A 155 4.19 -26.38 -3.88
CA MET A 155 4.22 -25.07 -4.60
C MET A 155 5.37 -25.03 -5.63
N ASP A 156 5.38 -24.18 -6.66
CA ASP A 156 5.11 -22.73 -6.64
C ASP A 156 4.91 -22.16 -8.08
N SER A 157 4.65 -20.85 -8.18
CA SER A 157 4.69 -19.98 -9.39
C SER A 157 3.63 -20.16 -10.51
N PRO A 158 2.91 -19.08 -10.84
CA PRO A 158 2.31 -18.85 -12.15
C PRO A 158 2.99 -17.66 -12.89
N GLU A 159 3.71 -17.94 -13.98
CA GLU A 159 4.06 -16.95 -15.00
C GLU A 159 3.38 -17.31 -16.34
N VAL A 160 3.47 -16.42 -17.33
CA VAL A 160 2.83 -16.47 -18.66
C VAL A 160 1.32 -16.21 -18.65
N LEU A 161 0.94 -14.94 -18.87
CA LEU A 161 -0.07 -14.50 -19.85
C LEU A 161 -0.20 -12.97 -19.85
N ASN A 162 0.53 -12.26 -20.72
CA ASN A 162 0.29 -10.85 -21.01
C ASN A 162 0.89 -10.42 -22.38
N GLU A 163 0.27 -10.85 -23.48
CA GLU A 163 0.67 -10.45 -24.84
C GLU A 163 -0.56 -10.17 -25.71
N ALA A 164 -1.10 -8.95 -25.61
CA ALA A 164 -2.07 -8.35 -26.52
C ALA A 164 -2.10 -6.81 -26.34
N VAL A 165 -2.66 -6.10 -27.34
CA VAL A 165 -2.90 -4.64 -27.36
C VAL A 165 -1.65 -3.76 -27.54
N LEU A 166 -1.23 -3.65 -28.80
CA LEU A 166 -0.69 -2.41 -29.38
C LEU A 166 -1.45 -2.11 -30.67
N THR A 167 -1.33 -0.87 -31.17
CA THR A 167 -2.21 -0.19 -32.15
C THR A 167 -3.59 0.18 -31.58
N ASP A 168 -4.21 1.32 -31.93
CA ASP A 168 -3.76 2.35 -32.89
C ASP A 168 -3.98 3.79 -32.38
N ARG A 169 -3.39 4.78 -33.06
CA ARG A 169 -3.42 6.21 -32.72
C ARG A 169 -3.86 7.06 -33.92
N ALA A 170 -5.02 7.71 -33.78
CA ALA A 170 -5.47 8.76 -34.69
C ALA A 170 -5.95 9.98 -33.88
N GLU A 171 -5.68 11.18 -34.38
CA GLU A 171 -6.03 12.45 -33.72
C GLU A 171 -7.34 13.02 -34.29
N GLY A 172 -8.15 13.67 -33.44
CA GLY A 172 -9.45 14.22 -33.82
C GLY A 172 -9.95 15.19 -32.76
N ASP A 173 -9.86 16.49 -33.06
CA ASP A 173 -10.23 17.57 -32.15
C ASP A 173 -11.74 17.82 -32.14
N ALA A 174 -12.38 17.72 -30.96
CA ALA A 174 -13.78 18.05 -30.73
C ALA A 174 -14.09 18.26 -29.23
N ASP A 175 -14.31 19.51 -28.83
CA ASP A 175 -14.73 19.88 -27.48
C ASP A 175 -16.15 19.36 -27.14
N ARG A 176 -16.27 18.57 -26.05
CA ARG A 176 -17.43 18.55 -25.14
C ARG A 176 -17.27 17.66 -23.90
N HIS A 177 -17.69 18.18 -22.74
CA HIS A 177 -17.82 17.43 -21.49
C HIS A 177 -18.63 16.13 -21.65
N THR A 178 -18.02 14.98 -21.34
CA THR A 178 -18.70 13.68 -21.17
C THR A 178 -18.10 12.92 -19.98
N MET A 179 -18.94 12.36 -19.11
CA MET A 179 -18.50 11.53 -17.97
C MET A 179 -18.03 10.14 -18.43
N PRO A 180 -17.02 9.51 -17.80
CA PRO A 180 -16.62 8.15 -18.13
C PRO A 180 -17.74 7.14 -17.87
N GLN A 181 -18.18 6.42 -18.91
CA GLN A 181 -19.06 5.26 -18.75
C GLN A 181 -18.26 4.04 -18.28
N SER A 182 -18.69 3.41 -17.19
CA SER A 182 -18.23 2.08 -16.79
C SER A 182 -18.92 1.01 -17.63
N LEU A 183 -18.15 0.13 -18.28
CA LEU A 183 -18.67 -1.09 -18.88
C LEU A 183 -19.26 -2.03 -17.81
N PRO A 184 -20.25 -2.89 -18.16
CA PRO A 184 -21.04 -3.61 -17.18
C PRO A 184 -20.27 -4.76 -16.53
N VAL A 185 -20.61 -5.01 -15.26
CA VAL A 185 -20.40 -6.29 -14.59
C VAL A 185 -21.77 -6.94 -14.46
N GLU A 186 -21.97 -8.10 -15.08
CA GLU A 186 -23.26 -8.80 -15.22
C GLU A 186 -24.05 -9.04 -13.92
N GLY A 187 -23.41 -9.01 -12.75
CA GLY A 187 -24.09 -9.11 -11.44
C GLY A 187 -24.50 -7.77 -10.80
N SER A 188 -23.96 -6.64 -11.26
CA SER A 188 -24.20 -5.31 -10.64
C SER A 188 -25.54 -4.69 -11.07
N ASN A 189 -25.99 -5.01 -12.28
CA ASN A 189 -27.09 -4.32 -12.97
C ASN A 189 -28.43 -4.42 -12.22
N GLU A 190 -28.81 -5.61 -11.72
CA GLU A 190 -30.07 -5.80 -11.00
C GLU A 190 -30.11 -5.10 -9.64
N PHE A 191 -29.00 -5.09 -8.90
CA PHE A 191 -28.92 -4.32 -7.65
C PHE A 191 -29.01 -2.81 -7.92
N LEU A 192 -28.36 -2.33 -8.99
CA LEU A 192 -28.43 -0.92 -9.39
C LEU A 192 -29.85 -0.52 -9.83
N LYS A 193 -30.55 -1.39 -10.59
CA LYS A 193 -31.97 -1.20 -10.96
C LYS A 193 -32.88 -1.15 -9.73
N LEU A 194 -32.70 -2.06 -8.78
CA LEU A 194 -33.49 -2.09 -7.54
C LEU A 194 -33.25 -0.84 -6.69
N LEU A 195 -31.99 -0.42 -6.53
CA LEU A 195 -31.62 0.79 -5.79
C LEU A 195 -32.16 2.05 -6.48
N LYS A 196 -32.11 2.11 -7.83
CA LYS A 196 -32.71 3.18 -8.63
C LYS A 196 -34.23 3.23 -8.48
N SER A 197 -34.93 2.10 -8.51
CA SER A 197 -36.37 2.03 -8.27
C SER A 197 -36.75 2.43 -6.84
N HIS A 198 -35.93 2.08 -5.85
CA HIS A 198 -36.14 2.52 -4.46
C HIS A 198 -35.94 4.03 -4.31
N LYS A 199 -34.91 4.61 -4.94
CA LYS A 199 -34.71 6.06 -5.02
C LYS A 199 -35.91 6.76 -5.68
N GLU A 200 -36.34 6.26 -6.83
CA GLU A 200 -37.46 6.81 -7.60
C GLU A 200 -38.77 6.78 -6.80
N LYS A 201 -39.07 5.68 -6.10
CA LYS A 201 -40.22 5.55 -5.17
C LYS A 201 -40.13 6.51 -3.99
N LEU A 202 -38.93 6.77 -3.46
CA LEU A 202 -38.73 7.74 -2.38
C LEU A 202 -38.92 9.18 -2.89
N GLU A 203 -38.45 9.48 -4.09
CA GLU A 203 -38.67 10.78 -4.76
C GLU A 203 -40.15 10.99 -5.16
N GLU A 204 -40.86 9.93 -5.57
CA GLU A 204 -42.31 9.91 -5.77
C GLU A 204 -43.06 10.18 -4.46
N GLY A 205 -42.68 9.50 -3.38
CA GLY A 205 -43.22 9.71 -2.04
C GLY A 205 -43.02 11.15 -1.55
N MET A 206 -41.83 11.71 -1.71
CA MET A 206 -41.56 13.13 -1.39
C MET A 206 -42.36 14.10 -2.26
N ARG A 207 -42.52 13.82 -3.56
CA ARG A 207 -43.37 14.63 -4.46
C ARG A 207 -44.84 14.57 -4.07
N ALA A 208 -45.34 13.40 -3.63
CA ALA A 208 -46.70 13.24 -3.14
C ALA A 208 -46.92 13.95 -1.79
N LEU A 209 -45.96 13.86 -0.86
CA LEU A 209 -46.05 14.50 0.46
C LEU A 209 -46.06 16.03 0.34
N ARG A 210 -45.27 16.60 -0.58
CA ARG A 210 -45.28 18.05 -0.88
C ARG A 210 -46.64 18.52 -1.39
N ARG A 211 -47.23 17.80 -2.36
CA ARG A 211 -48.58 18.09 -2.86
C ARG A 211 -49.63 18.01 -1.74
N ARG A 212 -49.60 16.97 -0.91
CA ARG A 212 -50.52 16.82 0.22
C ARG A 212 -50.40 17.94 1.26
N ASN A 213 -49.18 18.44 1.53
CA ASN A 213 -49.00 19.59 2.42
C ASN A 213 -49.51 20.90 1.79
N GLU A 214 -49.34 21.07 0.48
CA GLU A 214 -49.84 22.22 -0.27
C GLU A 214 -51.37 22.20 -0.47
N GLU A 215 -51.97 21.01 -0.47
CA GLU A 215 -53.43 20.78 -0.36
C GLU A 215 -53.93 21.12 1.06
N LEU A 216 -53.24 20.65 2.12
CA LEU A 216 -53.60 20.92 3.52
C LEU A 216 -53.52 22.41 3.90
N GLU A 217 -52.53 23.16 3.43
CA GLU A 217 -52.48 24.61 3.67
C GLU A 217 -53.61 25.36 2.93
N LYS A 218 -54.05 24.89 1.75
CA LYS A 218 -55.24 25.45 1.07
C LYS A 218 -56.50 25.19 1.90
N GLU A 219 -56.74 23.93 2.27
CA GLU A 219 -57.87 23.49 3.12
C GLU A 219 -57.91 24.27 4.45
N LYS A 220 -56.75 24.49 5.08
CA LYS A 220 -56.60 25.32 6.28
C LYS A 220 -56.98 26.79 6.04
N THR A 221 -56.54 27.41 4.94
CA THR A 221 -56.96 28.79 4.59
C THR A 221 -58.43 28.90 4.14
N GLU A 222 -59.08 27.79 3.81
CA GLU A 222 -60.51 27.73 3.51
C GLU A 222 -61.32 27.60 4.81
N ASN A 223 -60.95 26.66 5.68
CA ASN A 223 -61.48 26.54 7.05
C ASN A 223 -61.35 27.85 7.86
N GLU A 224 -60.24 28.59 7.72
CA GLU A 224 -60.05 29.90 8.36
C GLU A 224 -61.12 30.91 7.91
N LYS A 225 -61.44 30.95 6.60
CA LYS A 225 -62.48 31.83 6.03
C LYS A 225 -63.88 31.37 6.44
N GLU A 226 -64.14 30.06 6.49
CA GLU A 226 -65.42 29.54 7.01
C GLU A 226 -65.61 29.90 8.49
N ARG A 227 -64.55 29.79 9.30
CA ARG A 227 -64.54 30.21 10.71
C ARG A 227 -64.81 31.71 10.86
N GLU A 228 -64.19 32.55 10.03
CA GLU A 228 -64.45 33.99 9.99
C GLU A 228 -65.89 34.32 9.58
N ASN A 229 -66.39 33.70 8.51
CA ASN A 229 -67.78 33.82 8.07
C ASN A 229 -68.75 33.45 9.20
N LEU A 230 -68.56 32.30 9.85
CA LEU A 230 -69.39 31.87 10.99
C LEU A 230 -69.36 32.88 12.13
N LEU A 231 -68.20 33.42 12.51
CA LEU A 231 -68.09 34.47 13.53
C LEU A 231 -68.92 35.72 13.17
N THR A 232 -68.88 36.18 11.92
CA THR A 232 -69.72 37.33 11.50
C THR A 232 -71.22 37.03 11.61
N THR A 233 -71.66 35.79 11.38
CA THR A 233 -73.08 35.42 11.56
C THR A 233 -73.49 35.38 13.03
N VAL A 234 -72.61 34.91 13.93
CA VAL A 234 -72.86 34.87 15.38
C VAL A 234 -72.96 36.29 15.96
N GLU A 235 -72.07 37.22 15.56
CA GLU A 235 -72.13 38.63 15.95
C GLU A 235 -73.46 39.28 15.51
N LYS A 236 -73.91 38.97 14.28
CA LYS A 236 -75.14 39.47 13.66
C LYS A 236 -76.42 38.90 14.31
N LEU A 237 -76.33 37.75 14.98
CA LEU A 237 -77.39 37.20 15.83
C LEU A 237 -77.36 37.81 17.24
N ARG A 238 -76.16 37.96 17.83
CA ARG A 238 -75.96 38.59 19.15
C ARG A 238 -76.50 40.01 19.20
N SER A 239 -76.32 40.77 18.12
CA SER A 239 -76.87 42.12 17.95
C SER A 239 -78.41 42.19 17.97
N LYS A 240 -79.11 41.09 17.61
CA LYS A 240 -80.58 41.03 17.62
C LYS A 240 -81.16 40.67 18.98
N LEU A 241 -80.41 39.95 19.83
CA LEU A 241 -80.90 39.52 21.14
C LEU A 241 -80.97 40.68 22.15
N ASN A 242 -80.07 41.66 22.03
CA ASN A 242 -79.96 42.79 22.96
C ASN A 242 -81.02 43.90 22.78
N GLN A 243 -82.04 43.74 21.93
CA GLN A 243 -83.06 44.77 21.68
C GLN A 243 -84.39 44.57 22.45
N ASN A 244 -84.65 43.39 23.01
CA ASN A 244 -85.92 43.08 23.67
C ASN A 244 -85.72 42.67 25.14
N GLY A 245 -86.02 43.54 26.10
CA GLY A 245 -86.07 43.16 27.52
C GLY A 245 -86.29 44.29 28.53
N GLY A 246 -87.51 44.38 29.07
CA GLY A 246 -87.83 45.11 30.32
C GLY A 246 -89.15 45.88 30.30
N VAL A 247 -89.90 45.83 31.42
CA VAL A 247 -90.74 46.91 32.02
C VAL A 247 -91.62 46.37 33.19
N THR A 248 -91.36 46.89 34.41
CA THR A 248 -92.22 47.10 35.62
C THR A 248 -93.00 46.00 36.36
N GLU A 249 -92.97 46.11 37.70
CA GLU A 249 -94.01 45.74 38.69
C GLU A 249 -94.25 46.94 39.66
N GLU A 250 -95.43 47.07 40.32
CA GLU A 250 -95.59 47.37 41.79
C GLU A 250 -97.08 47.55 42.24
N SER A 251 -97.33 47.79 43.54
CA SER A 251 -98.59 47.48 44.26
C SER A 251 -99.21 48.61 45.14
N VAL A 252 -100.51 48.90 44.92
CA VAL A 252 -101.70 48.78 45.82
C VAL A 252 -101.59 48.90 47.37
N GLN A 253 -102.48 49.71 48.00
CA GLN A 253 -103.14 49.60 49.36
C GLN A 253 -103.85 50.94 49.79
N GLN A 254 -104.65 51.17 50.88
CA GLN A 254 -105.31 50.40 51.98
C GLN A 254 -106.52 51.16 52.62
N ALA A 255 -107.44 50.46 53.34
CA ALA A 255 -108.19 50.86 54.58
C ALA A 255 -109.15 52.11 54.64
N CYS A 256 -109.97 52.42 55.69
CA CYS A 256 -110.88 51.72 56.66
C CYS A 256 -111.59 52.77 57.58
N ALA A 257 -112.80 52.55 58.17
CA ALA A 257 -113.29 53.23 59.42
C ALA A 257 -114.67 52.77 60.02
N LEU A 258 -114.71 52.42 61.33
CA LEU A 258 -115.64 52.80 62.47
C LEU A 258 -117.20 52.68 62.30
N THR A 259 -118.12 52.69 63.30
CA THR A 259 -118.25 53.06 64.75
C THR A 259 -119.22 52.08 65.51
N VAL A 260 -119.03 51.60 66.77
CA VAL A 260 -119.35 52.20 68.12
C VAL A 260 -120.86 52.54 68.35
N PRO A 261 -121.55 52.27 69.52
CA PRO A 261 -121.32 51.35 70.68
C PRO A 261 -122.59 50.54 71.15
N ALA A 262 -122.54 49.88 72.34
CA ALA A 262 -123.54 49.99 73.43
C ALA A 262 -124.12 48.69 74.10
N GLU A 263 -123.44 47.55 74.08
CA GLU A 263 -123.90 46.35 74.81
C GLU A 263 -123.06 46.02 76.06
N ARG A 264 -122.53 47.05 76.74
CA ARG A 264 -121.46 47.02 77.78
C ARG A 264 -121.44 45.89 78.84
N TYR A 265 -122.51 45.13 79.07
CA TYR A 265 -122.52 43.94 79.94
C TYR A 265 -122.53 42.61 79.18
N ARG A 266 -123.22 42.49 78.03
CA ARG A 266 -122.98 41.35 77.11
C ARG A 266 -121.57 41.48 76.53
N GLU A 267 -121.18 42.68 76.12
CA GLU A 267 -119.80 43.05 75.79
C GLU A 267 -118.78 42.63 76.84
N LEU A 268 -119.10 42.51 78.14
CA LEU A 268 -118.10 42.06 79.14
C LEU A 268 -117.93 40.54 79.12
N GLN A 269 -119.01 39.79 79.01
CA GLN A 269 -118.94 38.33 78.84
C GLN A 269 -118.40 37.95 77.46
N GLU A 270 -118.85 38.63 76.40
CA GLU A 270 -118.32 38.49 75.05
C GLU A 270 -116.90 39.04 74.92
N LYS A 271 -116.47 40.05 75.69
CA LYS A 271 -115.04 40.39 75.78
C LYS A 271 -114.27 39.33 76.53
N LEU A 272 -114.81 38.66 77.56
CA LEU A 272 -114.11 37.53 78.16
C LEU A 272 -113.95 36.38 77.15
N ASP A 273 -115.03 36.05 76.44
CA ASP A 273 -115.07 35.00 75.41
C ASP A 273 -114.24 35.36 74.17
N CYS A 274 -114.21 36.63 73.76
CA CYS A 274 -113.36 37.15 72.69
C CYS A 274 -111.93 37.41 73.13
N LEU A 275 -111.64 37.66 74.41
CA LEU A 275 -110.28 37.68 74.97
C LEU A 275 -109.75 36.25 75.09
N GLN A 276 -110.60 35.26 75.36
CA GLN A 276 -110.23 33.84 75.36
C GLN A 276 -110.05 33.31 73.93
N LYS A 277 -110.95 33.64 72.99
CA LYS A 277 -110.77 33.34 71.56
C LYS A 277 -109.59 34.13 70.98
N SER A 278 -109.37 35.38 71.41
CA SER A 278 -108.17 36.16 71.08
C SER A 278 -106.92 35.63 71.78
N SER A 279 -107.03 34.95 72.93
CA SER A 279 -105.90 34.23 73.53
C SER A 279 -105.60 33.05 72.65
N VAL A 280 -106.52 32.11 72.44
CA VAL A 280 -106.31 30.95 71.57
C VAL A 280 -105.84 31.36 70.16
N GLN A 281 -106.29 32.50 69.62
CA GLN A 281 -105.80 33.04 68.35
C GLN A 281 -104.43 33.73 68.47
N ARG A 282 -104.09 34.39 69.58
CA ARG A 282 -102.75 34.89 69.90
C ARG A 282 -101.79 33.72 70.11
N ASP A 283 -102.17 32.68 70.83
CA ASP A 283 -101.41 31.47 71.10
C ASP A 283 -101.16 30.70 69.79
N ARG A 284 -102.15 30.63 68.87
CA ARG A 284 -101.98 30.13 67.49
C ARG A 284 -101.06 31.02 66.65
N ASN A 285 -101.24 32.34 66.70
CA ASN A 285 -100.41 33.27 65.95
C ASN A 285 -98.97 33.30 66.48
N GLU A 286 -98.75 33.10 67.78
CA GLU A 286 -97.46 32.99 68.45
C GLU A 286 -96.81 31.63 68.17
N ALA A 287 -97.58 30.54 68.11
CA ALA A 287 -97.09 29.26 67.63
C ALA A 287 -96.70 29.33 66.14
N LEU A 288 -97.47 30.04 65.31
CA LEU A 288 -97.15 30.29 63.91
C LEU A 288 -95.93 31.21 63.76
N LEU A 289 -95.79 32.24 64.60
CA LEU A 289 -94.63 33.13 64.62
C LEU A 289 -93.39 32.36 65.05
N LYS A 290 -93.45 31.58 66.14
CA LYS A 290 -92.37 30.68 66.58
C LYS A 290 -92.05 29.60 65.56
N GLN A 291 -93.00 29.19 64.70
CA GLN A 291 -92.68 28.34 63.57
C GLN A 291 -91.96 29.12 62.47
N LYS A 292 -92.41 30.34 62.12
CA LYS A 292 -91.74 31.19 61.14
C LYS A 292 -90.35 31.67 61.58
N GLU A 293 -90.13 31.85 62.89
CA GLU A 293 -88.81 32.09 63.49
C GLU A 293 -87.90 30.87 63.32
N LYS A 294 -88.41 29.64 63.56
CA LYS A 294 -87.64 28.41 63.27
C LYS A 294 -87.35 28.27 61.78
N ASP A 295 -88.34 28.50 60.91
CA ASP A 295 -88.19 28.44 59.46
C ASP A 295 -87.13 29.47 58.99
N PHE A 296 -87.14 30.69 59.53
CA PHE A 296 -86.20 31.76 59.19
C PHE A 296 -84.79 31.48 59.73
N VAL A 297 -84.67 30.98 60.96
CA VAL A 297 -83.39 30.53 61.53
C VAL A 297 -82.82 29.35 60.76
N GLN A 298 -83.67 28.44 60.26
CA GLN A 298 -83.23 27.36 59.39
C GLN A 298 -82.77 27.88 58.02
N LEU A 299 -83.57 28.72 57.35
CA LEU A 299 -83.21 29.35 56.08
C LEU A 299 -81.93 30.20 56.16
N THR A 300 -81.68 30.84 57.31
CA THR A 300 -80.43 31.56 57.59
C THR A 300 -79.25 30.61 57.66
N LYS A 301 -79.35 29.51 58.42
CA LYS A 301 -78.32 28.46 58.47
C LYS A 301 -78.09 27.81 57.11
N ASP A 302 -79.14 27.58 56.34
CA ASP A 302 -79.04 27.01 54.98
C ASP A 302 -78.35 28.00 54.03
N SER A 303 -78.61 29.31 54.16
CA SER A 303 -77.92 30.38 53.42
C SER A 303 -76.44 30.54 53.82
N GLU A 304 -76.12 30.31 55.08
CA GLU A 304 -74.74 30.30 55.60
C GLU A 304 -73.99 29.04 55.16
N ALA A 305 -74.63 27.87 55.25
CA ALA A 305 -74.09 26.60 54.76
C ALA A 305 -73.86 26.61 53.24
N LEU A 306 -74.80 27.16 52.47
CA LEU A 306 -74.62 27.34 51.01
C LEU A 306 -73.49 28.33 50.71
N ARG A 307 -73.35 29.43 51.46
CA ARG A 307 -72.21 30.35 51.33
C ARG A 307 -70.88 29.70 51.69
N ALA A 308 -70.84 28.86 52.74
CA ALA A 308 -69.66 28.08 53.08
C ALA A 308 -69.31 27.06 51.97
N GLN A 309 -70.31 26.37 51.42
CA GLN A 309 -70.12 25.43 50.31
C GLN A 309 -69.61 26.13 49.03
N VAL A 310 -70.21 27.26 48.65
CA VAL A 310 -69.73 28.07 47.50
C VAL A 310 -68.31 28.58 47.75
N THR A 311 -67.98 29.04 48.96
CA THR A 311 -66.62 29.49 49.31
C THR A 311 -65.62 28.34 49.25
N SER A 312 -65.99 27.16 49.74
CA SER A 312 -65.16 25.94 49.66
C SER A 312 -64.92 25.52 48.20
N LEU A 313 -65.97 25.49 47.37
CA LEU A 313 -65.87 25.15 45.95
C LEU A 313 -65.03 26.17 45.16
N LEU A 314 -65.09 27.46 45.52
CA LEU A 314 -64.28 28.51 44.90
C LEU A 314 -62.81 28.41 45.33
N GLY A 315 -62.54 28.04 46.59
CA GLY A 315 -61.20 27.67 47.07
C GLY A 315 -60.64 26.46 46.33
N GLU A 316 -61.41 25.37 46.25
CA GLU A 316 -61.08 24.16 45.48
C GLU A 316 -60.83 24.42 43.99
N LEU A 317 -61.58 25.34 43.38
CA LEU A 317 -61.38 25.75 41.98
C LEU A 317 -60.08 26.55 41.83
N ASN A 318 -59.81 27.48 42.74
CA ASN A 318 -58.57 28.27 42.77
C ASN A 318 -57.32 27.39 43.03
N GLU A 319 -57.43 26.38 43.90
CA GLU A 319 -56.37 25.39 44.09
C GLU A 319 -56.13 24.56 42.82
N ARG A 320 -57.19 24.07 42.16
CA ARG A 320 -57.06 23.33 40.89
C ARG A 320 -56.50 24.21 39.76
N GLN A 321 -56.88 25.48 39.69
CA GLN A 321 -56.30 26.46 38.76
C GLN A 321 -54.80 26.63 38.99
N ASN A 322 -54.37 26.86 40.23
CA ASN A 322 -52.97 27.01 40.64
C ASN A 322 -52.15 25.73 40.37
N TRP A 323 -52.72 24.55 40.62
CA TRP A 323 -52.12 23.26 40.24
C TRP A 323 -51.98 23.08 38.72
N LEU A 324 -52.97 23.53 37.95
CA LEU A 324 -52.95 23.47 36.49
C LEU A 324 -51.91 24.43 35.91
N GLU A 325 -51.82 25.67 36.42
CA GLU A 325 -50.79 26.65 36.05
C GLU A 325 -49.37 26.12 36.36
N LYS A 326 -49.14 25.56 37.55
CA LYS A 326 -47.87 24.87 37.88
C LYS A 326 -47.57 23.71 36.94
N MET A 327 -48.57 22.87 36.62
CA MET A 327 -48.43 21.80 35.63
C MET A 327 -48.07 22.33 34.25
N HIS A 328 -48.62 23.47 33.82
CA HIS A 328 -48.26 24.11 32.56
C HIS A 328 -46.85 24.71 32.58
N LEU A 329 -46.42 25.33 33.69
CA LEU A 329 -45.06 25.84 33.85
C LEU A 329 -44.04 24.69 33.78
N PHE A 330 -44.20 23.63 34.59
CA PHE A 330 -43.32 22.47 34.57
C PHE A 330 -43.29 21.76 33.20
N LYS A 331 -44.40 21.70 32.46
CA LYS A 331 -44.42 21.19 31.08
C LYS A 331 -43.62 22.08 30.14
N THR A 332 -43.75 23.40 30.27
CA THR A 332 -43.04 24.38 29.43
C THR A 332 -41.53 24.35 29.69
N GLU A 333 -41.11 24.37 30.95
CA GLU A 333 -39.72 24.22 31.35
C GLU A 333 -39.11 22.90 30.85
N ARG A 334 -39.86 21.78 30.97
CA ARG A 334 -39.41 20.45 30.53
C ARG A 334 -39.32 20.33 29.00
N LEU A 335 -40.19 21.02 28.25
CA LEU A 335 -40.05 21.14 26.80
C LEU A 335 -38.83 21.99 26.43
N GLN A 336 -38.59 23.10 27.13
CA GLN A 336 -37.43 23.96 26.90
C GLN A 336 -36.09 23.29 27.27
N THR A 337 -36.05 22.41 28.28
CA THR A 337 -34.87 21.56 28.51
C THR A 337 -34.67 20.60 27.35
N LEU A 338 -35.71 19.88 26.93
CA LEU A 338 -35.62 18.91 25.83
C LEU A 338 -35.17 19.56 24.51
N GLU A 339 -35.66 20.77 24.22
CA GLU A 339 -35.26 21.55 23.04
C GLU A 339 -33.78 21.95 23.09
N ARG A 340 -33.29 22.42 24.25
CA ARG A 340 -31.87 22.73 24.45
C ARG A 340 -30.98 21.50 24.35
N ASP A 341 -31.41 20.37 24.91
CA ASP A 341 -30.67 19.11 24.88
C ASP A 341 -30.57 18.57 23.44
N MET A 342 -31.68 18.60 22.69
CA MET A 342 -31.72 18.24 21.27
C MET A 342 -30.82 19.16 20.41
N GLU A 343 -30.81 20.47 20.69
CA GLU A 343 -29.97 21.43 19.97
C GLU A 343 -28.48 21.29 20.30
N GLN A 344 -28.14 20.94 21.54
CA GLN A 344 -26.78 20.54 21.93
C GLN A 344 -26.37 19.24 21.23
N GLN A 345 -27.26 18.25 21.15
CA GLN A 345 -26.99 16.99 20.45
C GLN A 345 -26.76 17.20 18.95
N LYS A 346 -27.55 18.06 18.27
CA LYS A 346 -27.30 18.44 16.86
C LYS A 346 -25.89 19.03 16.68
N LYS A 347 -25.44 19.90 17.59
CA LYS A 347 -24.11 20.52 17.51
C LYS A 347 -22.98 19.49 17.71
N GLN A 348 -23.16 18.57 18.65
CA GLN A 348 -22.24 17.43 18.82
C GLN A 348 -22.19 16.55 17.57
N HIS A 349 -23.34 16.23 16.98
CA HIS A 349 -23.41 15.46 15.73
C HIS A 349 -22.76 16.19 14.55
N SER A 350 -22.95 17.52 14.41
CA SER A 350 -22.28 18.32 13.37
C SER A 350 -20.76 18.22 13.50
N VAL A 351 -20.21 18.54 14.67
CA VAL A 351 -18.75 18.46 14.92
C VAL A 351 -18.22 17.05 14.70
N THR A 352 -19.01 16.01 14.98
CA THR A 352 -18.64 14.61 14.70
C THR A 352 -18.60 14.34 13.21
N VAL A 353 -19.58 14.81 12.44
CA VAL A 353 -19.63 14.69 10.98
C VAL A 353 -18.48 15.48 10.32
N ASP A 354 -18.22 16.71 10.77
CA ASP A 354 -17.13 17.55 10.28
C ASP A 354 -15.75 16.90 10.53
N ASN A 355 -15.57 16.26 11.69
CA ASN A 355 -14.37 15.49 12.03
C ASN A 355 -14.22 14.24 11.13
N LEU A 356 -15.30 13.47 10.93
CA LEU A 356 -15.30 12.30 10.05
C LEU A 356 -15.06 12.68 8.58
N LEU A 357 -15.59 13.81 8.11
CA LEU A 357 -15.32 14.35 6.78
C LEU A 357 -13.85 14.71 6.60
N LEU A 358 -13.25 15.41 7.59
CA LEU A 358 -11.81 15.73 7.58
C LEU A 358 -10.95 14.46 7.64
N GLN A 359 -11.31 13.46 8.46
CA GLN A 359 -10.63 12.17 8.50
C GLN A 359 -10.71 11.45 7.15
N THR A 360 -11.88 11.44 6.51
CA THR A 360 -12.06 10.85 5.17
C THR A 360 -11.21 11.57 4.12
N GLN A 361 -11.19 12.91 4.14
CA GLN A 361 -10.35 13.71 3.24
C GLN A 361 -8.85 13.44 3.43
N ASN A 362 -8.39 13.32 4.68
CA ASN A 362 -6.99 13.01 4.99
C ASN A 362 -6.61 11.60 4.48
N LEU A 363 -7.46 10.59 4.72
CA LEU A 363 -7.26 9.23 4.20
C LEU A 363 -7.29 9.19 2.66
N GLU A 364 -8.17 9.95 2.02
CA GLU A 364 -8.18 10.10 0.57
C GLU A 364 -6.89 10.73 0.03
N THR A 365 -6.33 11.76 0.68
CA THR A 365 -5.06 12.37 0.24
C THR A 365 -3.87 11.46 0.44
N ALA A 366 -3.81 10.72 1.56
CA ALA A 366 -2.81 9.68 1.77
C ALA A 366 -2.88 8.60 0.68
N LEU A 367 -4.07 8.07 0.39
CA LEU A 367 -4.29 7.03 -0.62
C LEU A 367 -3.98 7.54 -2.05
N LYS A 368 -4.25 8.82 -2.35
CA LYS A 368 -3.82 9.46 -3.61
C LYS A 368 -2.29 9.52 -3.71
N ASN A 369 -1.59 9.85 -2.64
CA ASN A 369 -0.13 9.88 -2.60
C ASN A 369 0.49 8.48 -2.71
N GLU A 370 -0.05 7.48 -1.99
CA GLU A 370 0.39 6.08 -2.10
C GLU A 370 0.25 5.54 -3.54
N ARG A 371 -0.85 5.87 -4.23
CA ARG A 371 -1.02 5.51 -5.65
C ARG A 371 0.07 6.12 -6.54
N LEU A 372 0.50 7.36 -6.29
CA LEU A 372 1.60 7.99 -7.03
C LEU A 372 2.93 7.29 -6.75
N VAL A 373 3.22 6.96 -5.49
CA VAL A 373 4.43 6.19 -5.09
C VAL A 373 4.44 4.81 -5.76
N ILE A 374 3.31 4.08 -5.75
CA ILE A 374 3.19 2.77 -6.42
C ILE A 374 3.47 2.86 -7.93
N VAL A 375 3.01 3.93 -8.59
CA VAL A 375 3.30 4.17 -10.02
C VAL A 375 4.78 4.49 -10.25
N GLU A 376 5.42 5.22 -9.34
CA GLU A 376 6.85 5.51 -9.43
C GLU A 376 7.73 4.29 -9.14
N GLU A 377 7.43 3.50 -8.11
CA GLU A 377 8.15 2.25 -7.81
C GLU A 377 7.97 1.21 -8.93
N ARG A 378 6.78 1.14 -9.56
CA ARG A 378 6.57 0.33 -10.76
C ARG A 378 7.44 0.80 -11.94
N ARG A 379 7.69 2.11 -12.07
CA ARG A 379 8.62 2.67 -13.08
C ARG A 379 10.07 2.30 -12.77
N LYS A 380 10.50 2.42 -11.50
CA LYS A 380 11.86 2.03 -11.04
C LYS A 380 12.10 0.53 -11.24
N LEU A 381 11.12 -0.31 -10.92
CA LEU A 381 11.18 -1.76 -11.16
C LEU A 381 11.34 -2.09 -12.65
N ALA A 382 10.56 -1.46 -13.53
CA ALA A 382 10.68 -1.64 -14.98
C ALA A 382 12.05 -1.19 -15.52
N GLN A 383 12.60 -0.08 -15.00
CA GLN A 383 13.96 0.38 -15.31
C GLN A 383 15.03 -0.63 -14.86
N LEU A 384 14.89 -1.19 -13.65
CA LEU A 384 15.81 -2.20 -13.11
C LEU A 384 15.74 -3.52 -13.90
N GLN A 385 14.55 -3.97 -14.28
CA GLN A 385 14.33 -5.14 -15.14
C GLN A 385 14.96 -4.95 -16.53
N HIS A 386 14.82 -3.75 -17.11
CA HIS A 386 15.48 -3.41 -18.38
C HIS A 386 17.01 -3.38 -18.24
N ALA A 387 17.55 -2.77 -17.18
CA ALA A 387 18.99 -2.73 -16.92
C ALA A 387 19.58 -4.14 -16.70
N TYR A 388 18.88 -5.01 -15.96
CA TYR A 388 19.26 -6.42 -15.78
C TYR A 388 19.25 -7.18 -17.12
N THR A 389 18.23 -6.96 -17.94
CA THR A 389 18.14 -7.56 -19.29
C THR A 389 19.31 -7.13 -20.18
N CYS A 390 19.68 -5.85 -20.16
CA CYS A 390 20.83 -5.33 -20.90
C CYS A 390 22.15 -5.95 -20.40
N LEU A 391 22.37 -5.98 -19.08
CA LEU A 391 23.56 -6.58 -18.47
C LEU A 391 23.68 -8.08 -18.80
N PHE A 392 22.57 -8.82 -18.82
CA PHE A 392 22.55 -10.22 -19.21
C PHE A 392 22.92 -10.42 -20.69
N GLN A 393 22.38 -9.58 -21.58
CA GLN A 393 22.76 -9.58 -22.99
C GLN A 393 24.24 -9.23 -23.19
N ASP A 394 24.78 -8.28 -22.45
CA ASP A 394 26.20 -7.88 -22.55
C ASP A 394 27.15 -8.95 -21.97
N TYR A 395 26.72 -9.66 -20.93
CA TYR A 395 27.44 -10.83 -20.42
C TYR A 395 27.46 -11.99 -21.44
N ASP A 396 26.33 -12.29 -22.09
CA ASP A 396 26.27 -13.32 -23.14
C ASP A 396 27.06 -12.92 -24.40
N LYS A 397 27.00 -11.65 -24.82
CA LYS A 397 27.90 -11.09 -25.87
C LYS A 397 29.36 -11.28 -25.48
N LYS A 398 29.74 -10.94 -24.24
CA LYS A 398 31.11 -11.12 -23.75
C LYS A 398 31.53 -12.60 -23.79
N LEU A 399 30.73 -13.50 -23.23
CA LEU A 399 31.00 -14.94 -23.21
C LEU A 399 31.13 -15.54 -24.62
N LYS A 400 30.36 -15.03 -25.60
CA LYS A 400 30.49 -15.39 -27.02
C LYS A 400 31.79 -14.85 -27.64
N SER A 401 32.14 -13.59 -27.35
CA SER A 401 33.40 -12.99 -27.81
C SER A 401 34.65 -13.66 -27.21
N GLU A 402 34.56 -14.10 -25.95
CA GLU A 402 35.62 -14.80 -25.24
C GLU A 402 35.84 -16.21 -25.79
N LYS A 403 34.76 -16.95 -26.12
CA LYS A 403 34.86 -18.21 -26.88
C LYS A 403 35.50 -18.01 -28.26
N GLN A 404 35.15 -16.94 -28.98
CA GLN A 404 35.78 -16.60 -30.26
C GLN A 404 37.26 -16.20 -30.10
N ALA A 405 37.62 -15.47 -29.04
CA ALA A 405 39.01 -15.15 -28.72
C ALA A 405 39.82 -16.40 -28.37
N ASN A 406 39.25 -17.35 -27.63
CA ASN A 406 39.89 -18.63 -27.33
C ASN A 406 40.10 -19.50 -28.59
N HIS A 407 39.20 -19.43 -29.59
CA HIS A 407 39.47 -20.04 -30.89
C HIS A 407 40.66 -19.38 -31.62
N ARG A 408 40.81 -18.05 -31.54
CA ARG A 408 42.01 -17.34 -32.03
C ARG A 408 43.27 -17.62 -31.21
N CYS A 409 43.15 -18.01 -29.94
CA CYS A 409 44.27 -18.53 -29.17
C CYS A 409 44.80 -19.84 -29.78
N GLY A 410 43.92 -20.72 -30.26
CA GLY A 410 44.31 -21.89 -31.05
C GLY A 410 45.03 -21.53 -32.36
N GLU A 411 44.65 -20.44 -33.03
CA GLU A 411 45.41 -19.91 -34.17
C GLU A 411 46.82 -19.48 -33.75
N ALA A 412 46.97 -18.80 -32.61
CA ALA A 412 48.27 -18.44 -32.05
C ALA A 412 49.12 -19.69 -31.71
N ASP A 413 48.54 -20.74 -31.13
CA ASP A 413 49.24 -22.01 -30.88
C ASP A 413 49.75 -22.65 -32.20
N THR A 414 48.97 -22.60 -33.30
CA THR A 414 49.47 -23.09 -34.60
C THR A 414 50.62 -22.26 -35.15
N LEU A 415 50.63 -20.94 -34.91
CA LEU A 415 51.72 -20.05 -35.30
C LEU A 415 52.98 -20.27 -34.46
N VAL A 416 52.84 -20.50 -33.15
CA VAL A 416 53.95 -20.85 -32.24
C VAL A 416 54.60 -22.18 -32.64
N ASN A 417 53.79 -23.21 -32.94
CA ASN A 417 54.32 -24.49 -33.43
C ASN A 417 55.06 -24.34 -34.76
N ARG A 418 54.50 -23.60 -35.71
CA ARG A 418 55.14 -23.31 -37.01
C ARG A 418 56.43 -22.51 -36.87
N LEU A 419 56.52 -21.60 -35.90
CA LEU A 419 57.75 -20.87 -35.58
C LEU A 419 58.83 -21.82 -35.05
N ALA A 420 58.49 -22.67 -34.08
CA ALA A 420 59.41 -23.65 -33.51
C ALA A 420 59.91 -24.70 -34.54
N GLU A 421 59.09 -25.02 -35.56
CA GLU A 421 59.53 -25.82 -36.71
C GLU A 421 60.52 -25.06 -37.61
N ALA A 422 60.26 -23.78 -37.88
CA ALA A 422 61.17 -22.93 -38.66
C ALA A 422 62.52 -22.71 -37.94
N GLU A 423 62.52 -22.54 -36.62
CA GLU A 423 63.71 -22.44 -35.78
C GLU A 423 64.56 -23.72 -35.83
N LYS A 424 63.93 -24.91 -35.71
CA LYS A 424 64.62 -26.20 -35.89
C LYS A 424 65.20 -26.35 -37.29
N ALA A 425 64.46 -25.92 -38.33
CA ALA A 425 64.94 -25.96 -39.71
C ALA A 425 66.08 -24.95 -39.97
N LEU A 426 66.15 -23.84 -39.23
CA LEU A 426 67.28 -22.91 -39.26
C LEU A 426 68.50 -23.49 -38.55
N ALA A 427 68.34 -24.12 -37.39
CA ALA A 427 69.43 -24.81 -36.68
C ALA A 427 70.08 -25.90 -37.56
N LEU A 428 69.28 -26.77 -38.17
CA LEU A 428 69.79 -27.81 -39.09
C LEU A 428 70.50 -27.24 -40.34
N LYS A 429 70.10 -26.05 -40.79
CA LYS A 429 70.82 -25.33 -41.86
C LYS A 429 72.12 -24.71 -41.36
N GLN A 430 72.17 -24.23 -40.12
CA GLN A 430 73.39 -23.72 -39.51
C GLN A 430 74.42 -24.84 -39.31
N ASP A 431 74.01 -26.00 -38.79
CA ASP A 431 74.85 -27.20 -38.66
C ASP A 431 75.45 -27.63 -40.01
N LEU A 432 74.68 -27.54 -41.10
CA LEU A 432 75.14 -27.84 -42.46
C LEU A 432 76.11 -26.78 -42.98
N ILE A 433 75.83 -25.49 -42.74
CA ILE A 433 76.73 -24.39 -43.10
C ILE A 433 78.09 -24.54 -42.41
N ASP A 434 78.10 -24.91 -41.13
CA ASP A 434 79.35 -25.01 -40.37
C ASP A 434 80.18 -26.25 -40.74
N LYS A 435 79.53 -27.37 -41.11
CA LYS A 435 80.21 -28.51 -41.77
C LYS A 435 80.81 -28.12 -43.12
N LEU A 436 80.06 -27.43 -43.98
CA LEU A 436 80.56 -26.97 -45.28
C LEU A 436 81.71 -25.96 -45.15
N LYS A 437 81.74 -25.14 -44.09
CA LYS A 437 82.91 -24.31 -43.75
C LYS A 437 84.11 -25.16 -43.37
N GLU A 438 83.94 -26.18 -42.53
CA GLU A 438 85.03 -27.08 -42.12
C GLU A 438 85.62 -27.81 -43.33
N GLU A 439 84.78 -28.40 -44.18
CA GLU A 439 85.18 -29.02 -45.46
C GLU A 439 85.90 -28.03 -46.38
N THR A 440 85.42 -26.78 -46.46
CA THR A 440 86.07 -25.71 -47.25
C THR A 440 87.46 -25.34 -46.70
N GLU A 441 87.65 -25.37 -45.38
CA GLU A 441 88.94 -25.08 -44.73
C GLU A 441 89.93 -26.23 -44.92
N GLN A 442 89.46 -27.48 -44.77
CA GLN A 442 90.25 -28.68 -45.08
C GLN A 442 90.71 -28.68 -46.55
N LEU A 443 89.82 -28.33 -47.49
CA LEU A 443 90.17 -28.16 -48.90
C LEU A 443 91.14 -27.00 -49.14
N ARG A 444 91.04 -25.88 -48.41
CA ARG A 444 92.00 -24.77 -48.51
C ARG A 444 93.40 -25.20 -48.09
N ALA A 445 93.53 -25.86 -46.94
CA ALA A 445 94.80 -26.39 -46.46
C ALA A 445 95.42 -27.40 -47.45
N ALA A 446 94.59 -28.21 -48.14
CA ALA A 446 95.06 -29.08 -49.22
C ALA A 446 95.54 -28.28 -50.45
N LEU A 447 94.82 -27.23 -50.86
CA LEU A 447 95.20 -26.36 -51.98
C LEU A 447 96.52 -25.60 -51.72
N GLU A 448 96.82 -25.22 -50.47
CA GLU A 448 98.08 -24.58 -50.08
C GLU A 448 99.33 -25.46 -50.32
N THR A 449 99.16 -26.79 -50.48
CA THR A 449 100.26 -27.68 -50.87
C THR A 449 100.63 -27.58 -52.35
N ILE A 450 99.71 -27.15 -53.22
CA ILE A 450 99.92 -27.15 -54.68
C ILE A 450 101.03 -26.19 -55.12
N PRO A 451 101.12 -24.93 -54.61
CA PRO A 451 102.26 -24.06 -54.89
C PRO A 451 103.61 -24.65 -54.47
N VAL A 452 103.65 -25.39 -53.35
CA VAL A 452 104.88 -26.04 -52.85
C VAL A 452 105.32 -27.18 -53.77
N LEU A 453 104.38 -28.05 -54.17
CA LEU A 453 104.64 -29.15 -55.11
C LEU A 453 105.03 -28.64 -56.51
N ASN A 454 104.41 -27.56 -56.99
CA ASN A 454 104.78 -26.91 -58.25
C ASN A 454 106.19 -26.31 -58.17
N ALA A 455 106.55 -25.63 -57.08
CA ALA A 455 107.90 -25.10 -56.88
C ALA A 455 108.94 -26.24 -56.80
N GLN A 456 108.62 -27.34 -56.12
CA GLN A 456 109.48 -28.53 -56.06
C GLN A 456 109.70 -29.17 -57.44
N ALA A 457 108.65 -29.26 -58.26
CA ALA A 457 108.74 -29.79 -59.62
C ALA A 457 109.60 -28.90 -60.55
N GLU A 458 109.47 -27.58 -60.44
CA GLU A 458 110.32 -26.63 -61.18
C GLU A 458 111.78 -26.64 -60.69
N ILE A 459 112.04 -26.80 -59.38
CA ILE A 459 113.41 -26.97 -58.85
C ILE A 459 114.05 -28.24 -59.44
N TYR A 460 113.41 -29.41 -59.34
CA TYR A 460 113.96 -30.65 -59.90
C TYR A 460 114.18 -30.59 -61.42
N LYS A 461 113.34 -29.85 -62.15
CA LYS A 461 113.49 -29.59 -63.58
C LYS A 461 114.70 -28.70 -63.88
N MET A 462 114.95 -27.67 -63.06
CA MET A 462 116.15 -26.83 -63.17
C MET A 462 117.42 -27.59 -62.81
N ASP A 463 117.41 -28.38 -61.72
CA ASP A 463 118.52 -29.24 -61.30
C ASP A 463 118.88 -30.26 -62.39
N PHE A 464 117.87 -30.91 -62.99
CA PHE A 464 118.06 -31.84 -64.11
C PHE A 464 118.67 -31.16 -65.34
N LEU A 465 118.25 -29.94 -65.68
CA LEU A 465 118.82 -29.19 -66.79
C LEU A 465 120.27 -28.77 -66.51
N ALA A 466 120.59 -28.36 -65.28
CA ALA A 466 121.94 -28.00 -64.86
C ALA A 466 122.90 -29.21 -64.88
N GLU A 467 122.46 -30.37 -64.36
CA GLU A 467 123.23 -31.62 -64.45
C GLU A 467 123.41 -32.04 -65.92
N ARG A 468 122.38 -31.91 -66.77
CA ARG A 468 122.49 -32.23 -68.21
C ARG A 468 123.50 -31.31 -68.91
N GLU A 469 123.49 -30.01 -68.63
CA GLU A 469 124.45 -29.05 -69.18
C GLU A 469 125.89 -29.33 -68.69
N ALA A 470 126.05 -29.70 -67.41
CA ALA A 470 127.34 -30.13 -66.86
C ALA A 470 127.83 -31.43 -67.53
N ARG A 471 126.92 -32.37 -67.79
CA ARG A 471 127.18 -33.65 -68.48
C ARG A 471 127.58 -33.44 -69.94
N GLU A 472 126.90 -32.54 -70.64
CA GLU A 472 127.22 -32.13 -72.02
C GLU A 472 128.61 -31.49 -72.10
N LYS A 473 128.92 -30.52 -71.21
CA LYS A 473 130.25 -29.89 -71.10
C LYS A 473 131.36 -30.88 -70.75
N LEU A 474 131.07 -31.88 -69.89
CA LEU A 474 132.02 -32.95 -69.57
C LEU A 474 132.28 -33.86 -70.77
N ASN A 475 131.24 -34.16 -71.57
CA ASN A 475 131.40 -34.97 -72.78
C ASN A 475 132.16 -34.22 -73.88
N GLN A 476 131.90 -32.92 -74.07
CA GLN A 476 132.69 -32.05 -74.97
C GLN A 476 134.18 -32.10 -74.62
N LYS A 477 134.54 -31.87 -73.35
CA LYS A 477 135.93 -31.96 -72.87
C LYS A 477 136.55 -33.34 -73.02
N LYS A 478 135.76 -34.40 -72.88
CA LYS A 478 136.21 -35.77 -73.13
C LYS A 478 136.52 -35.98 -74.61
N GLU A 479 135.68 -35.46 -75.52
CA GLU A 479 135.89 -35.56 -76.97
C GLU A 479 137.10 -34.73 -77.41
N GLU A 480 137.28 -33.51 -76.89
CA GLU A 480 138.48 -32.67 -77.06
C GLU A 480 139.76 -33.44 -76.67
N LEU A 481 139.82 -33.94 -75.42
CA LEU A 481 140.97 -34.71 -74.92
C LEU A 481 141.20 -36.03 -75.68
N GLN A 482 140.15 -36.65 -76.21
CA GLN A 482 140.26 -37.86 -77.02
C GLN A 482 140.79 -37.55 -78.43
N GLU A 483 140.47 -36.38 -78.99
CA GLU A 483 141.07 -35.89 -80.24
C GLU A 483 142.54 -35.49 -80.04
N GLU A 484 142.88 -34.81 -78.93
CA GLU A 484 144.28 -34.51 -78.56
C GLU A 484 145.11 -35.77 -78.38
N LEU A 485 144.59 -36.78 -77.67
CA LEU A 485 145.24 -38.09 -77.53
C LEU A 485 145.44 -38.77 -78.88
N SER A 486 144.45 -38.68 -79.78
CA SER A 486 144.54 -39.25 -81.13
C SER A 486 145.61 -38.54 -81.97
N LYS A 487 145.69 -37.21 -81.91
CA LYS A 487 146.76 -36.41 -82.54
C LYS A 487 148.13 -36.79 -81.99
N ALA A 488 148.27 -36.93 -80.67
CA ALA A 488 149.51 -37.32 -80.02
C ALA A 488 149.96 -38.74 -80.39
N LEU A 489 149.02 -39.70 -80.51
CA LEU A 489 149.31 -41.06 -80.97
C LEU A 489 149.78 -41.08 -82.44
N VAL A 490 149.12 -40.31 -83.33
CA VAL A 490 149.54 -40.17 -84.73
C VAL A 490 150.93 -39.54 -84.83
N GLU A 491 151.24 -38.52 -84.04
CA GLU A 491 152.59 -37.91 -84.02
C GLU A 491 153.65 -38.87 -83.45
N ILE A 492 153.32 -39.64 -82.41
CA ILE A 492 154.19 -40.69 -81.88
C ILE A 492 154.49 -41.75 -82.96
N ASP A 493 153.49 -42.18 -83.73
CA ASP A 493 153.69 -43.16 -84.80
C ASP A 493 154.41 -42.57 -86.03
N ARG A 494 154.21 -41.28 -86.33
CA ARG A 494 155.00 -40.52 -87.32
C ARG A 494 156.49 -40.48 -86.91
N LEU A 495 156.77 -40.15 -85.65
CA LEU A 495 158.13 -40.13 -85.11
C LEU A 495 158.79 -41.53 -85.07
N LYS A 496 158.02 -42.60 -84.85
CA LYS A 496 158.52 -43.99 -84.99
C LYS A 496 158.91 -44.32 -86.44
N GLN A 497 158.13 -43.86 -87.43
CA GLN A 497 158.44 -44.06 -88.86
C GLN A 497 159.68 -43.26 -89.28
N GLU A 498 159.83 -42.02 -88.81
CA GLU A 498 161.06 -41.24 -89.01
C GLU A 498 162.28 -41.89 -88.33
N GLY A 499 162.09 -42.40 -87.10
CA GLY A 499 163.10 -43.12 -86.32
C GLY A 499 163.45 -44.52 -86.84
N THR A 500 162.72 -45.05 -87.83
CA THR A 500 163.03 -46.31 -88.54
C THR A 500 163.43 -46.06 -90.00
N SER A 501 163.55 -44.80 -90.41
CA SER A 501 164.04 -44.37 -91.73
C SER A 501 165.46 -43.75 -91.65
N ARG A 502 166.25 -44.17 -90.65
CA ARG A 502 167.65 -43.80 -90.41
C ARG A 502 168.44 -45.03 -89.96
#